data_AF-A0A921LM95-F1
#
_entry.id   AF-A0A921LM95-F1
#
_cell.length_a   1.000
_cell.length_b   1.000
_cell.length_c   1.000
_cell.angle_alpha   90.00
_cell.angle_beta   90.00
_cell.angle_gamma   90.00
#
_symmetry.space_group_name_H-M   'P 1'
#
loop_
_entity.id
_entity.type
_entity.pdbx_description
1 polymer ?
#
loop_
_entity_poly.entity_id
_entity_poly.type
_entity_poly.pdbx_seq_one_letter_code
_entity_poly.pdbx_strand_id
1 'polypeptide(L)' 'MSGKVFVVGLGPGNESMLTGQARAALAAADVLCGYTVYVELVKPLYPEKEIYTTPMRGEMD' A
#
# COMPACT_ATOMS: atom_id res chain seq x y z
N MET A 1 -15.89 -7.87 -15.98
CA MET A 1 -14.49 -7.47 -15.68
C MET A 1 -14.07 -8.17 -14.41
N SER A 2 -12.87 -8.77 -14.38
CA SER A 2 -12.30 -9.36 -13.17
C SER A 2 -11.10 -8.53 -12.76
N GLY A 3 -11.11 -7.97 -11.55
CA GLY A 3 -9.99 -7.27 -10.94
C GLY A 3 -9.28 -8.17 -9.93
N LYS A 4 -8.01 -7.89 -9.64
CA LYS A 4 -7.27 -8.54 -8.56
C LYS A 4 -7.08 -7.56 -7.40
N VAL A 5 -7.26 -8.05 -6.18
CA VAL A 5 -6.99 -7.29 -4.97
C VAL A 5 -5.92 -8.04 -4.18
N PHE A 6 -4.89 -7.31 -3.77
CA PHE A 6 -3.84 -7.81 -2.89
C PHE A 6 -3.95 -7.11 -1.54
N VAL A 7 -3.91 -7.87 -0.46
CA VAL A 7 -3.70 -7.32 0.89
C VAL A 7 -2.22 -7.47 1.19
N VAL A 8 -1.51 -6.35 1.27
CA VAL A 8 -0.06 -6.32 1.40
C VAL A 8 0.32 -5.79 2.78
N GLY A 9 1.04 -6.60 3.56
CA GLY A 9 1.68 -6.15 4.79
C GLY A 9 2.98 -5.41 4.49
N LEU A 10 3.12 -4.17 4.98
CA LEU A 10 4.32 -3.34 4.79
C LEU A 10 5.44 -3.61 5.80
N GLY A 11 5.22 -4.51 6.75
CA GLY A 11 6.12 -4.71 7.88
C GLY A 11 6.17 -3.47 8.80
N PRO A 12 7.31 -3.20 9.47
CA PRO A 12 7.43 -2.10 10.42
C PRO A 12 7.61 -0.72 9.75
N GLY A 13 7.55 -0.64 8.42
CA GLY A 13 7.60 0.62 7.66
C GLY A 13 8.97 1.01 7.09
N ASN A 14 10.03 0.24 7.37
CA ASN A 14 11.28 0.37 6.63
C ASN A 14 11.18 -0.41 5.32
N GLU A 15 11.47 0.26 4.20
CA GLU A 15 11.48 -0.36 2.87
C GLU A 15 12.36 -1.63 2.82
N SER A 16 13.51 -1.65 3.49
CA SER A 16 14.41 -2.82 3.48
C SER A 16 13.79 -4.09 4.05
N MET A 17 12.70 -3.93 4.82
CA MET A 17 11.96 -5.03 5.44
C MET A 17 10.75 -5.48 4.63
N LEU A 18 10.48 -4.85 3.47
CA LEU A 18 9.49 -5.36 2.52
C LEU A 18 9.97 -6.70 1.95
N THR A 19 9.10 -7.70 2.03
CA THR A 19 9.35 -8.99 1.37
C THR A 19 9.33 -8.82 -0.15
N GLY A 20 9.99 -9.74 -0.86
CA GLY A 20 9.97 -9.75 -2.33
C GLY A 20 8.55 -9.84 -2.89
N GLN A 21 7.67 -10.62 -2.23
CA GLN A 21 6.25 -10.72 -2.65
C GLN A 21 5.49 -9.40 -2.47
N ALA A 22 5.72 -8.67 -1.36
CA ALA A 22 5.09 -7.37 -1.14
C ALA A 22 5.51 -6.37 -2.23
N ARG A 23 6.79 -6.30 -2.55
CA ARG A 23 7.30 -5.44 -3.63
C ARG A 23 6.71 -5.79 -4.99
N ALA A 24 6.62 -7.08 -5.31
CA ALA A 24 6.04 -7.53 -6.57
C ALA A 24 4.56 -7.15 -6.69
N ALA A 25 3.79 -7.33 -5.61
CA ALA A 25 2.38 -6.96 -5.58
C ALA A 25 2.16 -5.44 -5.72
N LEU A 26 2.93 -4.64 -4.98
CA LEU A 26 2.88 -3.18 -5.05
C LEU A 26 3.27 -2.67 -6.45
N ALA A 27 4.33 -3.23 -7.05
CA ALA A 27 4.76 -2.85 -8.40
C ALA A 27 3.74 -3.20 -9.48
N ALA A 28 3.09 -4.37 -9.37
CA ALA A 28 2.09 -4.85 -10.34
C ALA A 28 0.72 -4.18 -10.19
N ALA A 29 0.44 -3.52 -9.06
CA ALA A 29 -0.84 -2.84 -8.85
C ALA A 29 -0.95 -1.56 -9.67
N ASP A 30 -2.11 -1.34 -10.29
CA ASP A 30 -2.41 -0.08 -10.98
C ASP A 30 -2.70 1.05 -9.99
N VAL A 31 -3.27 0.71 -8.82
CA VAL A 31 -3.76 1.64 -7.80
C VAL A 31 -3.35 1.16 -6.41
N LEU A 32 -2.94 2.09 -5.55
CA LEU A 32 -2.65 1.86 -4.13
C LEU A 32 -3.78 2.41 -3.25
N CYS A 33 -4.39 1.53 -2.46
CA CYS A 33 -5.47 1.89 -1.53
C CYS A 33 -5.08 1.55 -0.10
N GLY A 34 -5.28 2.46 0.85
CA GLY A 34 -5.02 2.16 2.25
C GLY A 34 -5.15 3.36 3.19
N TYR A 35 -4.77 3.14 4.44
CA TYR A 35 -4.67 4.21 5.42
C TYR A 35 -3.53 5.16 5.03
N THR A 36 -3.77 6.47 5.13
CA THR A 36 -2.85 7.51 4.65
C THR A 36 -1.43 7.29 5.16
N VAL A 37 -1.25 6.97 6.44
CA VAL A 37 0.07 6.74 7.04
C VAL A 37 0.83 5.61 6.33
N TYR A 38 0.17 4.51 6.01
CA TYR A 38 0.81 3.35 5.37
C TYR A 38 1.12 3.59 3.91
N VAL A 39 0.22 4.26 3.18
CA VAL A 39 0.44 4.53 1.76
C VAL A 39 1.59 5.52 1.57
N GLU A 40 1.73 6.52 2.45
CA GLU A 40 2.84 7.47 2.40
C GLU A 40 4.23 6.80 2.64
N LEU A 41 4.29 5.64 3.30
CA LEU A 41 5.55 4.88 3.45
C LEU A 41 6.07 4.31 2.13
N VAL A 42 5.18 3.96 1.21
CA VAL A 42 5.54 3.31 -0.08
C VAL A 42 5.42 4.24 -1.29
N LYS A 43 4.70 5.35 -1.15
CA LYS A 43 4.52 6.35 -2.21
C LYS A 43 5.82 6.83 -2.86
N PRO A 44 6.94 7.07 -2.14
CA PRO A 44 8.20 7.46 -2.78
C PRO A 44 8.77 6.41 -3.73
N LEU A 45 8.40 5.14 -3.57
CA LEU A 45 8.87 4.02 -4.39
C LEU A 45 8.07 3.87 -5.69
N TYR A 46 6.86 4.43 -5.72
CA TYR A 46 5.91 4.30 -6.82
C TYR A 46 5.21 5.64 -7.11
N PRO A 47 5.96 6.71 -7.43
CA PRO A 47 5.43 8.07 -7.57
C PRO A 47 4.39 8.21 -8.69
N GLU A 48 4.38 7.29 -9.64
CA GLU A 48 3.45 7.26 -10.78
C GLU A 48 2.09 6.63 -10.46
N LYS A 49 1.95 5.94 -9.32
CA LYS A 49 0.72 5.17 -9.02
C LYS A 49 -0.37 6.06 -8.45
N GLU A 50 -1.60 5.79 -8.89
CA GLU A 50 -2.77 6.43 -8.33
C GLU A 50 -3.02 5.95 -6.89
N ILE A 51 -3.36 6.89 -6.00
CA ILE A 51 -3.48 6.65 -4.57
C ILE A 51 -4.88 7.04 -4.09
N TYR A 52 -5.56 6.10 -3.45
CA TYR A 52 -6.78 6.35 -2.70
C TYR A 52 -6.54 6.12 -1.22
N THR A 53 -6.77 7.15 -0.42
CA THR A 53 -6.70 7.04 1.04
C THR A 53 -8.01 7.47 1.67
N THR A 54 -8.32 6.89 2.83
CA THR A 54 -9.39 7.39 3.67
C THR A 54 -8.79 7.98 4.93
N PRO A 55 -9.26 9.17 5.38
CA PRO A 55 -8.89 9.68 6.68
C PRO A 55 -9.40 8.72 7.77
N MET A 56 -8.65 8.61 8.86
CA MET A 56 -8.98 7.69 9.96
C MET A 56 -10.39 7.97 10.48
N ARG A 57 -11.23 6.94 10.62
CA ARG A 57 -12.52 7.02 11.32
C ARG A 57 -12.44 6.67 12.82
N GLY A 58 -11.23 6.49 13.34
CA GLY A 58 -10.99 5.90 14.66
C GLY A 58 -11.19 4.38 14.62
N GLU A 59 -10.31 3.64 15.26
CA GLU A 59 -10.64 2.28 15.69
C GLU A 59 -11.67 2.45 16.82
N MET A 60 -12.88 1.91 16.65
CA MET A 60 -13.84 1.88 17.74
C MET A 60 -13.34 0.84 18.75
N ASP A 61 -13.23 1.24 20.02
CA ASP A 61 -12.97 0.36 21.15
C ASP A 61 -13.99 -0.79 21.24
#